data_AF-A0A843KUT4-F1
#
_entry.id   AF-A0A843KUT4-F1
#
_cell.length_a   1.000
_cell.length_b   1.000
_cell.length_c   1.000
_cell.angle_alpha   90.00
_cell.angle_beta   90.00
_cell.angle_gamma   90.00
#
_symmetry.space_group_name_H-M   'P 1'
#
loop_
_entity.id
_entity.type
_entity.pdbx_description
1 polymer ?
#
loop_
_entity_poly.entity_id
_entity_poly.type
_entity_poly.pdbx_seq_one_letter_code
_entity_poly.pdbx_strand_id
1 'polypeptide(L)'
;MTGYMAWEARAVDVTVLAIDGAPEGIVYITDPHVGPSNSDHVREVIREINRLNPSLVLIGGDFTTGEESDFAHQAVWRSLDAPA
;
A
#
# COMPACT_ATOMS: atom_id res chain seq x y z
N MET A 1 -16.39 22.11 -13.00
CA MET A 1 -15.35 22.33 -11.98
C MET A 1 -14.64 21.00 -11.82
N THR A 2 -13.44 20.84 -12.37
CA THR A 2 -12.65 19.61 -12.22
C THR A 2 -12.09 19.61 -10.79
N GLY A 3 -12.41 18.58 -9.99
CA GLY A 3 -11.91 18.48 -8.62
C GLY A 3 -10.38 18.35 -8.57
N TYR A 4 -9.76 18.76 -7.46
CA TYR A 4 -8.30 18.75 -7.27
C TYR A 4 -7.65 17.42 -7.67
N MET A 5 -8.23 16.29 -7.27
CA MET A 5 -7.75 14.95 -7.65
C MET A 5 -7.76 14.69 -9.16
N ALA A 6 -8.73 15.26 -9.88
CA ALA A 6 -8.79 15.15 -11.34
C ALA A 6 -7.82 16.10 -12.05
N TRP A 7 -7.26 17.09 -11.35
CA TRP A 7 -6.18 17.93 -11.85
C TRP A 7 -4.82 17.26 -11.63
N GLU A 8 -4.55 16.69 -10.46
CA GLU A 8 -3.31 15.92 -10.22
C GLU A 8 -3.21 14.69 -11.11
N ALA A 9 -4.31 13.96 -11.31
CA ALA A 9 -4.33 12.79 -12.20
C ALA A 9 -4.01 13.09 -13.69
N ARG A 10 -3.86 14.38 -14.08
CA ARG A 10 -3.44 14.76 -15.45
C ARG A 10 -1.94 14.62 -15.68
N ALA A 11 -1.13 14.63 -14.62
CA ALA A 11 0.30 14.41 -14.70
C ALA A 11 0.60 12.99 -14.19
N VAL A 12 0.85 12.07 -15.10
CA VAL A 12 1.31 10.73 -14.74
C VAL A 12 2.82 10.79 -14.55
N ASP A 13 3.27 10.83 -13.31
CA ASP A 13 4.68 10.64 -12.99
C ASP A 13 4.97 9.13 -12.90
N VAL A 14 5.81 8.65 -13.82
CA VAL A 14 6.25 7.26 -13.85
C VAL A 14 7.61 7.17 -13.16
N THR A 15 7.63 6.58 -11.97
CA THR A 15 8.88 6.23 -11.29
C THR A 15 9.28 4.81 -11.67
N VAL A 16 10.33 4.68 -12.48
CA VAL A 16 10.92 3.38 -12.78
C VAL A 16 11.90 3.01 -11.66
N LEU A 17 11.54 1.99 -10.88
CA LEU A 17 12.43 1.37 -9.91
C LEU A 17 13.27 0.30 -10.61
N ALA A 18 14.52 0.63 -10.94
CA ALA A 18 15.51 -0.32 -11.42
C ALA A 18 16.51 -0.60 -10.29
N ILE A 19 16.53 -1.84 -9.82
CA ILE A 19 17.46 -2.29 -8.78
C ILE A 19 18.26 -3.43 -9.39
N ASP A 20 19.58 -3.29 -9.51
CA ASP A 20 20.41 -4.38 -10.03
C ASP A 20 20.38 -5.56 -9.06
N GLY A 21 20.02 -6.74 -9.58
CA GLY A 21 19.75 -7.91 -8.76
C GLY A 21 18.45 -7.83 -7.96
N ALA A 22 17.51 -6.94 -8.34
CA ALA A 22 16.18 -6.92 -7.73
C ALA A 22 15.58 -8.33 -7.88
N PRO A 23 15.13 -8.92 -6.77
CA PRO A 23 14.48 -10.18 -6.86
C PRO A 23 13.15 -10.03 -7.63
N GLU A 24 12.80 -11.03 -8.44
CA GLU A 24 11.47 -11.10 -9.06
C GLU A 24 10.40 -11.14 -7.95
N GLY A 25 9.17 -10.71 -8.28
CA GLY A 25 8.07 -10.71 -7.30
C GLY A 25 8.08 -9.52 -6.35
N ILE A 26 8.23 -8.30 -6.89
CA ILE A 26 8.01 -7.06 -6.13
C ILE A 26 6.51 -6.75 -6.11
N VAL A 27 5.97 -6.48 -4.93
CA VAL A 27 4.60 -5.96 -4.76
C VAL A 27 4.67 -4.52 -4.30
N TYR A 28 3.96 -3.63 -5.00
CA TYR A 28 3.81 -2.23 -4.62
C TYR A 28 2.34 -1.91 -4.32
N ILE A 29 2.09 -1.33 -3.15
CA ILE A 29 0.76 -0.85 -2.74
C ILE A 29 0.87 0.59 -2.22
N THR A 30 -0.20 1.36 -2.37
CA THR A 30 -0.29 2.74 -1.87
C THR A 30 -1.74 3.07 -1.54
N ASP A 31 -1.95 4.15 -0.80
CA ASP A 31 -3.26 4.72 -0.46
C ASP A 31 -4.21 3.74 0.26
N PRO A 32 -3.73 2.92 1.23
CA PRO A 32 -4.60 1.99 1.92
C PRO A 32 -5.62 2.69 2.85
N HIS A 33 -5.32 3.91 3.32
CA HIS A 33 -6.17 4.71 4.20
C HIS A 33 -6.88 3.87 5.27
N VAL A 34 -6.12 3.12 6.06
CA VAL A 34 -6.66 2.06 6.92
C VAL A 34 -7.47 2.67 8.06
N GLY A 35 -8.74 2.29 8.13
CA GLY A 35 -9.67 2.71 9.16
C GLY A 35 -10.76 1.67 9.45
N PRO A 36 -11.77 2.04 10.27
CA PRO A 36 -12.83 1.14 10.67
C PRO A 36 -13.63 0.53 9.51
N SER A 37 -13.78 1.28 8.42
CA SER A 37 -14.61 0.90 7.27
C SER A 37 -13.94 -0.08 6.30
N ASN A 38 -12.61 -0.17 6.28
CA ASN A 38 -11.87 -0.93 5.26
C ASN A 38 -10.80 -1.89 5.83
N SER A 39 -10.61 -1.95 7.16
CA SER A 39 -9.56 -2.79 7.76
C SER A 39 -9.62 -4.27 7.36
N ASP A 40 -10.81 -4.84 7.17
CA ASP A 40 -10.96 -6.22 6.70
C ASP A 40 -10.53 -6.42 5.24
N HIS A 41 -10.83 -5.43 4.39
CA HIS A 41 -10.36 -5.44 3.00
C HIS A 41 -8.83 -5.37 2.94
N VAL A 42 -8.20 -4.50 3.75
CA VAL A 42 -6.74 -4.39 3.82
C VAL A 42 -6.11 -5.69 4.30
N ARG A 43 -6.71 -6.38 5.29
CA ARG A 43 -6.25 -7.72 5.71
C ARG A 43 -6.34 -8.75 4.59
N GLU A 44 -7.37 -8.69 3.76
CA GLU A 44 -7.50 -9.59 2.61
C GLU A 44 -6.43 -9.32 1.56
N VAL A 45 -6.16 -8.04 1.26
CA VAL A 45 -5.03 -7.65 0.41
C VAL A 45 -3.72 -8.20 0.97
N ILE A 46 -3.44 -8.05 2.27
CA ILE A 46 -2.24 -8.59 2.91
C ILE A 46 -2.16 -10.13 2.76
N ARG A 47 -3.27 -10.86 2.90
CA ARG A 47 -3.28 -12.31 2.66
C ARG A 47 -2.89 -12.67 1.22
N GLU A 48 -3.38 -11.93 0.23
CA GLU A 48 -2.97 -12.13 -1.15
C GLU A 48 -1.50 -11.78 -1.37
N ILE A 49 -0.99 -10.71 -0.76
CA ILE A 49 0.44 -10.36 -0.80
C ILE A 49 1.28 -11.52 -0.26
N ASN A 50 0.97 -12.04 0.93
CA ASN A 50 1.71 -13.16 1.49
C ASN A 50 1.63 -14.40 0.60
N ARG A 51 0.48 -14.68 -0.03
CA ARG A 51 0.30 -15.81 -0.97
C ARG A 51 1.21 -15.70 -2.20
N LEU A 52 1.51 -14.48 -2.66
CA LEU A 52 2.42 -14.26 -3.77
C LEU A 52 3.89 -14.55 -3.41
N ASN A 53 4.20 -14.68 -2.11
CA ASN A 53 5.55 -14.88 -1.59
C ASN A 53 6.56 -13.88 -2.21
N PRO A 54 6.31 -12.56 -2.09
CA PRO A 54 7.13 -11.55 -2.71
C PRO A 54 8.48 -11.50 -2.03
N SER A 55 9.46 -11.10 -2.83
CA SER A 55 10.82 -10.84 -2.36
C SER A 55 10.99 -9.43 -1.81
N LEU A 56 10.09 -8.51 -2.17
CA LEU A 56 10.03 -7.15 -1.66
C LEU A 56 8.59 -6.65 -1.70
N VAL A 57 8.13 -6.07 -0.59
CA VAL A 57 6.89 -5.31 -0.53
C VAL A 57 7.21 -3.85 -0.28
N LEU A 58 6.74 -2.99 -1.18
CA LEU A 58 6.87 -1.54 -1.09
C LEU A 58 5.49 -0.94 -0.77
N ILE A 59 5.43 -0.14 0.29
CA ILE A 59 4.21 0.58 0.67
C ILE A 59 4.47 2.08 0.48
N GLY A 60 3.75 2.68 -0.46
CA GLY A 60 4.02 4.03 -0.99
C GLY A 60 3.64 5.18 -0.06
N GLY A 61 2.75 4.97 0.91
CA GLY A 61 2.27 6.03 1.78
C GLY A 61 0.78 5.91 2.06
N ASP A 62 0.18 7.00 2.56
CA ASP A 62 -1.26 7.15 2.76
C ASP A 62 -1.90 6.05 3.61
N PHE A 63 -1.18 5.71 4.68
CA PHE A 63 -1.59 4.72 5.69
C PHE A 63 -2.92 5.07 6.39
N THR A 64 -3.26 6.35 6.48
CA THR A 64 -4.40 6.90 7.21
C THR A 64 -5.11 7.97 6.39
N THR A 65 -6.35 8.32 6.75
CA THR A 65 -7.09 9.43 6.12
C THR A 65 -6.70 10.80 6.69
N GLY A 66 -6.06 10.84 7.85
CA GLY A 66 -5.69 12.07 8.56
C GLY A 66 -6.74 12.53 9.58
N GLU A 67 -7.90 11.87 9.63
CA GLU A 67 -9.00 12.16 10.55
C GLU A 67 -8.96 11.28 11.81
N GLU A 68 -7.99 10.37 11.90
CA GLU A 68 -7.89 9.38 12.98
C GLU A 68 -7.32 10.00 14.27
N SER A 69 -7.99 9.72 15.40
CA SER A 69 -7.53 10.11 16.74
C SER A 69 -6.55 9.10 17.38
N ASP A 70 -6.52 7.86 16.87
CA ASP A 70 -5.56 6.82 17.24
C ASP A 70 -5.20 5.95 16.02
N PHE A 71 -4.12 5.17 16.13
CA PHE A 71 -3.60 4.33 15.05
C PHE A 71 -3.85 2.84 15.27
N ALA A 72 -4.88 2.46 16.04
CA ALA A 72 -5.13 1.05 16.38
C ALA A 72 -5.33 0.17 15.14
N HIS A 73 -5.96 0.71 14.09
CA HIS A 73 -6.20 0.00 12.84
C HIS A 73 -4.91 -0.32 12.05
N GLN A 74 -3.79 0.36 12.33
CA GLN A 74 -2.49 0.07 11.72
C GLN A 74 -1.91 -1.27 12.18
N ALA A 75 -2.53 -1.96 13.16
CA ALA A 75 -2.13 -3.30 13.56
C ALA A 75 -2.24 -4.35 12.43
N VAL A 76 -2.98 -4.07 11.34
CA VAL A 76 -3.08 -4.95 10.17
C VAL A 76 -1.72 -5.29 9.55
N TRP A 77 -0.76 -4.37 9.60
CA TRP A 77 0.56 -4.57 9.00
C TRP A 77 1.39 -5.66 9.68
N ARG A 78 1.05 -6.03 10.92
CA ARG A 78 1.69 -7.16 11.61
C ARG A 78 1.39 -8.52 10.97
N SER A 79 0.40 -8.57 10.09
CA SER A 79 0.05 -9.78 9.34
C SER A 79 0.81 -9.90 8.03
N LEU A 80 1.65 -8.93 7.67
CA LEU A 80 2.51 -9.02 6.50
C LEU A 80 3.72 -9.91 6.83
N ASP A 81 3.93 -10.94 6.02
CA ASP A 81 5.07 -11.84 6.22
C ASP A 81 6.36 -11.15 5.76
N ALA A 82 7.43 -11.29 6.56
CA ALA A 82 8.74 -10.81 6.14
C ALA A 82 9.21 -11.63 4.92
N PRO A 83 9.70 -10.99 3.84
CA PRO A 83 10.34 -11.70 2.76
C PRO A 83 11.47 -12.60 3.29
N ALA A 84 11.60 -13.80 2.71
CA ALA A 84 12.57 -14.81 3.12
C ALA A 84 14.02 -14.47 2.73
#